data_AF-A0A7Y5NPW3-F1
#
_entry.id   AF-A0A7Y5NPW3-F1
#
_cell.length_a   1.000
_cell.length_b   1.000
_cell.length_c   1.000
_cell.angle_alpha   90.00
_cell.angle_beta   90.00
_cell.angle_gamma   90.00
#
_symmetry.space_group_name_H-M   'P 1'
#
loop_
_entity.id
_entity.type
_entity.pdbx_description
1 polymer ?
#
loop_
_entity_poly.entity_id
_entity_poly.type
_entity_poly.pdbx_seq_one_letter_code
_entity_poly.pdbx_strand_id
1 'polypeptide(L)'
;MSLLDDLRFRFTGRMPCGSCGKQLTSLEYAAHVKVDERPTPNGSEVRCRFCHQWVTFRRIREHEHAHMQRGPDGQQESHLTVPPENRFRGSLEGIPIHYRHQKCGQTTTMPEDIVRSYLANPFLYDDTSFCSGCGDYVHIGTLQWLDTGETLLVHDRRLKAEYLKRYGLPPCAP
;
A
#
# COMPACT_ATOMS: atom_id res chain seq x y z
N MET A 1 1.88 -19.78 -8.64
CA MET A 1 2.53 -19.86 -9.96
C MET A 1 1.59 -20.59 -10.89
N SER A 2 1.11 -19.91 -11.91
CA SER A 2 0.29 -20.51 -12.97
C SER A 2 1.17 -21.34 -13.92
N LEU A 3 0.62 -22.36 -14.57
CA LEU A 3 1.30 -23.17 -15.60
C LEU A 3 1.88 -22.30 -16.74
N LEU A 4 1.28 -21.12 -16.97
CA LEU A 4 1.73 -20.14 -17.97
C LEU A 4 2.95 -19.33 -17.51
N ASP A 5 3.13 -19.13 -16.19
CA ASP A 5 4.30 -18.44 -15.63
C ASP A 5 5.55 -19.32 -15.78
N ASP A 6 5.37 -20.64 -15.63
CA ASP A 6 6.44 -21.64 -15.68
C ASP A 6 6.97 -21.86 -17.11
N LEU A 7 6.10 -21.73 -18.13
CA LEU A 7 6.49 -21.80 -19.54
C LEU A 7 7.22 -20.54 -20.03
N ARG A 8 6.87 -19.34 -19.54
CA ARG A 8 7.55 -18.08 -19.93
C ARG A 8 8.96 -17.96 -19.35
N PHE A 9 9.16 -18.48 -18.14
CA PHE A 9 10.48 -18.52 -17.50
C PHE A 9 11.50 -19.32 -18.33
N ARG A 10 11.08 -20.46 -18.91
CA ARG A 10 11.96 -21.36 -19.69
C ARG A 10 12.49 -20.76 -20.99
N PHE A 11 11.83 -19.75 -21.57
CA PHE A 11 12.23 -19.15 -22.86
C PHE A 11 13.01 -17.83 -22.74
N THR A 12 12.90 -17.11 -21.62
CA THR A 12 13.50 -15.76 -21.49
C THR A 12 14.44 -15.60 -20.29
N GLY A 13 14.43 -16.55 -19.34
CA GLY A 13 15.13 -16.39 -18.06
C GLY A 13 14.57 -15.24 -17.19
N ARG A 14 13.38 -14.71 -17.53
CA ARG A 14 12.73 -13.61 -16.85
C ARG A 14 11.34 -14.01 -16.36
N MET A 15 10.99 -13.61 -15.15
CA MET A 15 9.69 -13.79 -14.51
C MET A 15 8.94 -12.45 -14.46
N PRO A 16 7.63 -12.42 -14.76
CA PRO A 16 6.81 -11.24 -14.51
C PRO A 16 6.65 -11.02 -13.01
N CYS A 17 6.82 -9.79 -12.53
CA CYS A 17 6.33 -9.40 -11.22
C CYS A 17 4.81 -9.47 -11.18
N GLY A 18 4.23 -10.22 -10.23
CA GLY A 18 2.78 -10.35 -10.07
C GLY A 18 2.07 -9.04 -9.71
N SER A 19 2.80 -8.07 -9.16
CA SER A 19 2.24 -6.78 -8.72
C SER A 19 2.29 -5.69 -9.79
N CYS A 20 3.37 -5.62 -10.60
CA CYS A 20 3.55 -4.55 -11.59
C CYS A 20 3.76 -5.03 -13.04
N GLY A 21 3.86 -6.35 -13.27
CA GLY A 21 4.01 -6.95 -14.60
C GLY A 21 5.42 -6.86 -15.22
N LYS A 22 6.40 -6.24 -14.55
CA LYS A 22 7.77 -6.08 -15.08
C LYS A 22 8.46 -7.44 -15.27
N GLN A 23 9.13 -7.63 -16.41
CA GLN A 23 9.88 -8.85 -16.75
C GLN A 23 11.31 -8.80 -16.18
N LEU A 24 11.61 -9.67 -15.22
CA LEU A 24 12.82 -9.60 -14.40
C LEU A 24 13.53 -10.94 -14.33
N THR A 25 14.84 -10.95 -14.45
CA THR A 25 15.65 -12.09 -14.01
C THR A 25 15.46 -12.34 -12.51
N SER A 26 15.83 -13.51 -12.01
CA SER A 26 15.73 -13.81 -10.58
C SER A 26 16.50 -12.83 -9.69
N LEU A 27 17.66 -12.32 -10.16
CA LEU A 27 18.45 -11.31 -9.45
C LEU A 27 17.77 -9.94 -9.48
N GLU A 28 17.22 -9.53 -10.64
CA GLU A 28 16.43 -8.30 -10.76
C GLU A 28 15.14 -8.39 -9.93
N TYR A 29 14.54 -9.58 -9.78
CA TYR A 29 13.29 -9.78 -9.05
C TYR A 29 13.45 -9.43 -7.57
N ALA A 30 14.47 -9.95 -6.89
CA ALA A 30 14.74 -9.63 -5.49
C ALA A 30 14.95 -8.11 -5.26
N ALA A 31 15.72 -7.45 -6.14
CA ALA A 31 15.92 -6.00 -6.11
C ALA A 31 14.66 -5.21 -6.48
N HIS A 32 13.74 -5.82 -7.24
CA HIS A 32 12.55 -5.19 -7.77
C HIS A 32 11.36 -5.24 -6.81
N VAL A 33 11.13 -6.37 -6.15
CA VAL A 33 10.09 -6.46 -5.10
C VAL A 33 10.49 -5.67 -3.87
N LYS A 34 11.78 -5.30 -3.74
CA LYS A 34 12.34 -4.57 -2.59
C LYS A 34 11.84 -5.16 -1.28
N VAL A 35 11.86 -6.49 -1.17
CA VAL A 35 11.72 -7.11 0.15
C VAL A 35 12.91 -6.59 0.93
N ASP A 36 12.66 -5.69 1.88
CA ASP A 36 13.66 -5.19 2.81
C ASP A 36 14.05 -6.39 3.68
N GLU A 37 14.92 -7.25 3.16
CA GLU A 37 15.45 -8.46 3.79
C GLU A 37 16.93 -8.24 4.14
N ARG A 38 17.32 -8.64 5.35
CA ARG A 38 18.72 -8.62 5.77
C ARG A 38 19.13 -9.98 6.33
N PRO A 39 20.35 -10.45 6.03
CA PRO A 39 20.90 -11.66 6.65
C PRO A 39 21.23 -11.40 8.12
N THR A 40 21.09 -12.43 8.95
CA THR A 40 21.44 -12.45 10.37
C THR A 40 22.15 -13.76 10.71
N PRO A 41 22.83 -13.86 11.87
CA PRO A 41 23.42 -15.13 12.30
C PRO A 41 22.42 -16.29 12.43
N ASN A 42 21.12 -16.00 12.59
CA ASN A 42 20.07 -16.99 12.85
C ASN A 42 19.09 -17.17 11.66
N GLY A 43 19.44 -16.70 10.46
CA GLY A 43 18.59 -16.75 9.26
C GLY A 43 18.44 -15.37 8.62
N SER A 44 17.26 -15.04 8.11
CA SER A 44 16.97 -13.69 7.58
C SER A 44 15.84 -12.99 8.34
N GLU A 45 15.93 -11.66 8.35
CA GLU A 45 14.90 -10.77 8.85
C GLU A 45 14.34 -9.96 7.70
N VAL A 46 13.02 -9.76 7.72
CA VAL A 46 12.30 -8.89 6.78
C VAL A 46 11.68 -7.74 7.55
N ARG A 47 11.70 -6.56 6.94
CA ARG A 47 11.06 -5.38 7.50
C ARG A 47 9.54 -5.47 7.32
N CYS A 48 8.81 -5.39 8.44
CA CYS A 48 7.35 -5.37 8.44
C CYS A 48 6.80 -4.15 7.70
N ARG A 49 5.80 -4.35 6.85
CA ARG A 49 5.22 -3.28 6.01
C ARG A 49 4.27 -2.34 6.78
N PHE A 50 3.84 -2.75 7.97
CA PHE A 50 2.98 -1.95 8.85
C PHE A 50 3.82 -1.10 9.80
N CYS A 51 4.65 -1.73 10.63
CA CYS A 51 5.41 -1.05 11.69
C CYS A 51 6.87 -0.75 11.35
N HIS A 52 7.38 -1.22 10.22
CA HIS A 52 8.76 -1.00 9.75
C HIS A 52 9.85 -1.60 10.65
N GLN A 53 9.50 -2.48 11.58
CA GLN A 53 10.44 -3.24 12.40
C GLN A 53 11.00 -4.44 11.65
N TRP A 54 12.24 -4.81 11.94
CA TRP A 54 12.85 -6.05 11.45
C TRP A 54 12.32 -7.24 12.23
N VAL A 55 11.71 -8.18 11.52
CA VAL A 55 11.11 -9.39 12.09
C VAL A 55 11.71 -10.58 11.37
N THR A 56 11.95 -11.68 12.10
CA THR A 56 12.46 -12.90 11.44
C THR A 56 11.52 -13.34 10.33
N PHE A 57 12.07 -13.72 9.18
CA PHE A 57 11.27 -14.10 8.01
C PHE A 57 10.23 -15.18 8.33
N ARG A 58 10.57 -16.10 9.24
CA ARG A 58 9.67 -17.16 9.71
C ARG A 58 8.42 -16.63 10.43
N ARG A 59 8.50 -15.48 11.10
CA ARG A 59 7.41 -14.90 11.91
C ARG A 59 6.69 -13.73 11.23
N ILE A 60 7.13 -13.29 10.05
CA ILE A 60 6.59 -12.09 9.40
C ILE A 60 5.08 -12.18 9.16
N ARG A 61 4.55 -13.35 8.77
CA ARG A 61 3.11 -13.53 8.53
C ARG A 61 2.27 -13.38 9.79
N GLU A 62 2.70 -14.00 10.88
CA GLU A 62 2.03 -13.91 12.19
C GLU A 62 2.08 -12.48 12.72
N HIS A 63 3.23 -11.82 12.55
CA HIS A 63 3.42 -10.43 12.92
C HIS A 63 2.52 -9.48 12.12
N GLU A 64 2.45 -9.62 10.78
CA GLU A 64 1.54 -8.82 9.94
C GLU A 64 0.08 -9.08 10.24
N HIS A 65 -0.29 -10.32 10.60
CA HIS A 65 -1.66 -10.65 10.99
C HIS A 65 -2.11 -9.91 12.26
N ALA A 66 -1.19 -9.64 13.20
CA ALA A 66 -1.50 -8.87 14.40
C ALA A 66 -1.91 -7.42 14.07
N HIS A 67 -1.31 -6.81 13.03
CA HIS A 67 -1.68 -5.46 12.59
C HIS A 67 -3.07 -5.38 11.94
N MET A 68 -3.52 -6.49 11.33
CA MET A 68 -4.82 -6.56 10.66
C MET A 68 -5.97 -6.89 11.61
N GLN A 69 -5.70 -7.14 12.89
CA GLN A 69 -6.76 -7.32 13.88
C GLN A 69 -7.57 -6.04 14.01
N ARG A 70 -8.88 -6.19 14.17
CA ARG A 70 -9.79 -5.04 14.33
C ARG A 70 -10.04 -4.78 15.80
N GLY A 71 -9.95 -3.51 16.20
CA GLY A 71 -10.33 -3.04 17.52
C GLY A 71 -11.85 -2.99 17.72
N PRO A 72 -12.31 -2.57 18.91
CA PRO A 72 -13.74 -2.44 19.23
C PRO A 72 -14.51 -1.44 18.34
N ASP A 73 -13.80 -0.48 17.75
CA ASP A 73 -14.33 0.50 16.80
C ASP A 73 -14.33 0.01 15.33
N GLY A 74 -13.84 -1.22 15.10
CA GLY A 74 -13.72 -1.86 13.80
C GLY A 74 -12.50 -1.44 12.97
N GLN A 75 -11.69 -0.49 13.45
CA GLN A 75 -10.46 -0.10 12.77
C GLN A 75 -9.36 -1.15 12.98
N GLN A 76 -8.49 -1.35 12.00
CA GLN A 76 -7.31 -2.20 12.18
C GLN A 76 -6.32 -1.57 13.18
N GLU A 77 -5.61 -2.41 13.95
CA GLU A 77 -4.57 -1.99 14.91
C GLU A 77 -3.47 -1.13 14.28
N SER A 78 -3.15 -1.35 13.00
CA SER A 78 -2.19 -0.52 12.28
C SER A 78 -2.51 -0.47 10.79
N HIS A 79 -2.03 0.58 10.14
CA HIS A 79 -2.19 0.77 8.71
C HIS A 79 -0.90 0.43 7.96
N LEU A 80 -1.04 -0.13 6.77
CA LEU A 80 0.06 -0.30 5.85
C LEU A 80 0.62 1.09 5.52
N THR A 81 1.93 1.31 5.63
CA THR A 81 2.56 2.59 5.27
C THR A 81 3.85 2.32 4.50
N VAL A 82 4.35 3.30 3.75
CA VAL A 82 5.73 3.20 3.25
C VAL A 82 6.71 3.49 4.40
N PRO A 83 7.95 2.95 4.35
CA PRO A 83 8.97 3.25 5.33
C PRO A 83 9.14 4.76 5.56
N PRO A 84 9.33 5.23 6.81
CA PRO A 84 9.41 6.65 7.12
C PRO A 84 10.36 7.44 6.22
N GLU A 85 11.50 6.87 5.85
CA GLU A 85 12.50 7.48 4.98
C GLU A 85 12.04 7.65 3.53
N ASN A 86 11.07 6.84 3.08
CA ASN A 86 10.50 6.80 1.74
C ASN A 86 9.17 7.56 1.62
N ARG A 87 8.64 8.09 2.72
CA ARG A 87 7.42 8.91 2.73
C ARG A 87 7.62 10.20 1.95
N PHE A 88 6.52 10.71 1.38
CA PHE A 88 6.55 12.01 0.71
C PHE A 88 7.00 13.10 1.69
N ARG A 89 8.07 13.83 1.35
CA ARG A 89 8.70 14.86 2.19
C ARG A 89 8.24 16.30 1.90
N GLY A 90 7.40 16.48 0.88
CA GLY A 90 6.90 17.81 0.52
C GLY A 90 5.84 18.34 1.50
N SER A 91 5.38 19.56 1.24
CA SER A 91 4.28 20.19 1.96
C SER A 91 2.97 19.40 1.74
N LEU A 92 2.16 19.29 2.79
CA LEU A 92 0.81 18.73 2.72
C LEU A 92 -0.26 19.82 2.61
N GLU A 93 0.14 21.08 2.46
CA GLU A 93 -0.78 22.18 2.23
C GLU A 93 -1.58 21.93 0.93
N GLY A 94 -2.91 22.00 1.04
CA GLY A 94 -3.82 21.73 -0.08
C GLY A 94 -4.02 20.24 -0.40
N ILE A 95 -3.41 19.32 0.35
CA ILE A 95 -3.70 17.89 0.24
C ILE A 95 -4.94 17.57 1.09
N PRO A 96 -6.01 16.98 0.51
CA PRO A 96 -7.18 16.58 1.27
C PRO A 96 -6.83 15.51 2.31
N ILE A 97 -7.25 15.75 3.55
CA ILE A 97 -7.06 14.81 4.67
C ILE A 97 -8.37 14.44 5.38
N HIS A 98 -9.46 15.14 5.07
CA HIS A 98 -10.77 14.89 5.66
C HIS A 98 -11.76 14.45 4.59
N TYR A 99 -12.44 13.32 4.83
CA TYR A 99 -13.49 12.85 3.95
C TYR A 99 -14.74 12.49 4.72
N ARG A 100 -15.88 12.58 4.05
CA ARG A 100 -17.19 12.21 4.58
C ARG A 100 -17.73 11.02 3.83
N HIS A 101 -18.33 10.09 4.57
CA HIS A 101 -19.13 9.04 3.97
C HIS A 101 -20.51 9.57 3.60
N GLN A 102 -20.91 9.41 2.35
CA GLN A 102 -22.19 9.93 1.86
C GLN A 102 -23.41 9.29 2.55
N LYS A 103 -23.30 8.01 2.95
CA LYS A 103 -24.39 7.27 3.58
C LYS A 103 -24.61 7.64 5.05
N CYS A 104 -23.57 7.67 5.89
CA CYS A 104 -23.72 7.97 7.32
C CYS A 104 -23.46 9.43 7.69
N GLY A 105 -22.92 10.23 6.77
CA GLY A 105 -22.62 11.65 6.99
C GLY A 105 -21.40 11.94 7.87
N GLN A 106 -20.83 10.92 8.52
CA GLN A 106 -19.68 11.09 9.42
C GLN A 106 -18.41 11.45 8.65
N THR A 107 -17.61 12.33 9.26
CA THR A 107 -16.28 12.71 8.77
C THR A 107 -15.22 11.81 9.39
N THR A 108 -14.29 11.34 8.56
CA THR A 108 -13.07 10.63 8.96
C THR A 108 -11.86 11.46 8.55
N THR A 109 -10.88 11.56 9.46
CA THR A 109 -9.61 12.25 9.23
C THR A 109 -8.52 11.22 8.99
N MET A 110 -7.77 11.38 7.90
CA MET A 110 -6.66 10.51 7.56
C MET A 110 -5.39 10.95 8.33
N PRO A 111 -4.74 10.04 9.06
CA PRO A 111 -3.44 10.29 9.67
C PRO A 111 -2.38 10.71 8.66
N GLU A 112 -1.46 11.59 9.09
CA GLU A 112 -0.42 12.16 8.22
C GLU A 112 0.49 11.11 7.58
N ASP A 113 0.83 10.05 8.32
CA ASP A 113 1.68 8.97 7.82
C ASP A 113 1.03 8.18 6.68
N ILE A 114 -0.28 7.95 6.74
CA ILE A 114 -1.07 7.39 5.65
C ILE A 114 -1.06 8.35 4.45
N VAL A 115 -1.29 9.65 4.68
CA VAL A 115 -1.30 10.66 3.63
C VAL A 115 0.02 10.69 2.87
N ARG A 116 1.13 10.78 3.60
CA ARG A 116 2.47 10.77 3.00
C ARG A 116 2.81 9.44 2.33
N SER A 117 2.21 8.34 2.77
CA SER A 117 2.43 7.01 2.18
C SER A 117 1.73 6.87 0.85
N TYR A 118 0.46 7.27 0.70
CA TYR A 118 -0.21 7.19 -0.60
C TYR A 118 0.35 8.22 -1.59
N LEU A 119 0.80 9.40 -1.14
CA LEU A 119 1.47 10.36 -2.01
C LEU A 119 2.81 9.85 -2.55
N ALA A 120 3.51 9.02 -1.77
CA ALA A 120 4.73 8.35 -2.22
C ALA A 120 4.43 7.15 -3.13
N ASN A 121 3.40 6.37 -2.79
CA ASN A 121 2.95 5.22 -3.54
C ASN A 121 1.40 5.15 -3.58
N PRO A 122 0.75 5.65 -4.65
CA PRO A 122 -0.70 5.64 -4.74
C PRO A 122 -1.29 4.24 -4.97
N PHE A 123 -0.45 3.21 -5.15
CA PHE A 123 -0.87 1.81 -5.31
C PHE A 123 -0.81 1.02 -4.01
N LEU A 124 -0.57 1.67 -2.86
CA LEU A 124 -0.41 1.01 -1.57
C LEU A 124 -1.73 0.44 -1.03
N TYR A 125 -2.85 1.12 -1.27
CA TYR A 125 -4.16 0.75 -0.74
C TYR A 125 -5.08 0.26 -1.85
N ASP A 126 -6.05 -0.58 -1.47
CA ASP A 126 -7.12 -1.04 -2.34
C ASP A 126 -8.24 0.00 -2.46
N ASP A 127 -9.36 -0.37 -3.08
CA ASP A 127 -10.52 0.52 -3.26
C ASP A 127 -11.40 0.61 -2.01
N THR A 128 -10.86 0.37 -0.81
CA THR A 128 -11.58 0.52 0.47
C THR A 128 -10.88 1.48 1.43
N SER A 129 -11.66 2.13 2.29
CA SER A 129 -11.15 2.97 3.37
C SER A 129 -12.08 2.94 4.58
N PHE A 130 -11.52 3.14 5.77
CA PHE A 130 -12.27 3.08 7.02
C PHE A 130 -13.24 4.26 7.14
N CYS A 131 -14.45 4.02 7.63
CA CYS A 131 -15.42 5.04 7.96
C CYS A 131 -15.68 5.05 9.46
N SER A 132 -15.27 6.12 10.15
CA SER A 132 -15.42 6.28 11.61
C SER A 132 -16.87 6.25 12.09
N GLY A 133 -17.84 6.60 11.23
CA GLY A 133 -19.26 6.54 11.57
C GLY A 133 -19.89 5.17 11.40
N CYS A 134 -19.36 4.36 10.48
CA CYS A 134 -19.83 2.99 10.28
C CYS A 134 -19.06 1.98 11.13
N GLY A 135 -17.84 2.33 11.58
CA GLY A 135 -16.94 1.38 12.22
C GLY A 135 -16.48 0.26 11.28
N ASP A 136 -16.37 0.55 9.97
CA ASP A 136 -16.01 -0.47 8.97
C ASP A 136 -15.34 0.14 7.74
N TYR A 137 -14.71 -0.72 6.94
CA TYR A 137 -14.10 -0.39 5.67
C TYR A 137 -15.18 -0.38 4.57
N VAL A 138 -15.31 0.75 3.90
CA VAL A 138 -16.29 0.97 2.83
C VAL A 138 -15.58 1.31 1.54
N HIS A 139 -16.26 1.11 0.41
CA HIS A 139 -15.70 1.40 -0.90
C HIS A 139 -15.43 2.91 -1.07
N ILE A 140 -14.25 3.29 -1.56
CA ILE A 140 -13.82 4.70 -1.67
C ILE A 140 -14.70 5.53 -2.61
N GLY A 141 -15.47 4.89 -3.50
CA GLY A 141 -16.46 5.56 -4.34
C GLY A 141 -17.65 6.17 -3.58
N THR A 142 -17.88 5.79 -2.31
CA THR A 142 -18.95 6.36 -1.45
C THR A 142 -18.43 7.46 -0.51
N LEU A 143 -17.14 7.75 -0.57
CA LEU A 143 -16.45 8.71 0.27
C LEU A 143 -16.12 9.96 -0.54
N GLN A 144 -16.31 11.14 0.07
CA GLN A 144 -16.12 12.42 -0.58
C GLN A 144 -15.15 13.29 0.22
N TRP A 145 -14.13 13.84 -0.43
CA TRP A 145 -13.24 14.82 0.18
C TRP A 145 -14.00 16.07 0.56
N LEU A 146 -13.82 16.55 1.79
CA LEU A 146 -14.50 17.76 2.25
C LEU A 146 -14.01 19.01 1.53
N ASP A 147 -12.71 19.09 1.25
CA ASP A 147 -12.09 20.29 0.68
C ASP A 147 -12.49 20.52 -0.79
N THR A 148 -12.66 19.43 -1.56
CA THR A 148 -12.86 19.51 -3.01
C THR A 148 -14.25 19.05 -3.46
N GLY A 149 -14.99 18.30 -2.64
CA GLY A 149 -16.22 17.63 -3.06
C GLY A 149 -16.00 16.48 -4.05
N GLU A 150 -14.75 16.15 -4.39
CA GLU A 150 -14.42 15.00 -5.26
C GLU A 150 -14.59 13.69 -4.47
N THR A 151 -14.97 12.59 -5.14
CA THR A 151 -14.96 11.28 -4.49
C THR A 151 -13.52 10.78 -4.32
N LEU A 152 -13.27 10.00 -3.27
CA LEU A 152 -11.94 9.43 -3.03
C LEU A 152 -11.48 8.56 -4.20
N LEU A 153 -12.41 7.86 -4.86
CA LEU A 153 -12.13 7.07 -6.06
C LEU A 153 -11.58 7.93 -7.20
N VAL A 154 -12.22 9.06 -7.54
CA VAL A 154 -11.76 9.90 -8.66
C VAL A 154 -10.38 10.48 -8.34
N HIS A 155 -10.18 10.93 -7.10
CA HIS A 155 -8.89 11.41 -6.61
C HIS A 155 -7.79 10.34 -6.74
N ASP A 156 -8.05 9.13 -6.24
CA ASP A 156 -7.13 7.99 -6.29
C ASP A 156 -6.73 7.65 -7.73
N ARG A 157 -7.71 7.57 -8.65
CA ARG A 157 -7.43 7.26 -10.06
C ARG A 157 -6.60 8.35 -10.73
N ARG A 158 -6.83 9.62 -10.40
CA ARG A 158 -6.01 10.73 -10.89
C ARG A 158 -4.56 10.62 -10.38
N LEU A 159 -4.36 10.35 -9.09
CA LEU A 159 -3.01 10.15 -8.52
C LEU A 159 -2.28 8.97 -9.17
N LYS A 160 -2.95 7.83 -9.33
CA LYS A 160 -2.39 6.65 -10.03
C LYS A 160 -2.02 6.99 -11.47
N ALA A 161 -2.86 7.72 -12.20
CA ALA A 161 -2.59 8.13 -13.57
C ALA A 161 -1.39 9.10 -13.66
N GLU A 162 -1.32 10.09 -12.77
CA GLU A 162 -0.18 11.03 -12.67
C GLU A 162 1.12 10.30 -12.36
N TYR A 163 1.08 9.32 -11.45
CA TYR A 163 2.22 8.47 -11.13
C TYR A 163 2.68 7.69 -12.37
N LEU A 164 1.77 7.01 -13.07
CA LEU A 164 2.11 6.24 -14.27
C LEU A 164 2.65 7.14 -15.39
N LYS A 165 2.11 8.34 -15.56
CA LYS A 165 2.64 9.33 -16.51
C LYS A 165 4.08 9.72 -16.19
N ARG A 166 4.43 9.79 -14.89
CA ARG A 166 5.75 10.19 -14.43
C ARG A 166 6.78 9.06 -14.43
N TYR A 167 6.36 7.85 -14.08
CA TYR A 167 7.26 6.72 -13.79
C TYR A 167 7.06 5.50 -14.69
N GLY A 168 6.03 5.49 -15.55
CA GLY A 168 5.75 4.48 -16.56
C GLY A 168 5.06 3.20 -16.05
N LEU A 169 5.49 2.66 -14.91
CA LEU A 169 4.95 1.44 -14.31
C LEU A 169 4.54 1.68 -12.85
N PRO A 170 3.54 0.95 -12.33
CA PRO A 170 3.21 1.02 -10.91
C PRO A 170 4.42 0.56 -10.10
N PRO A 171 4.66 1.14 -8.91
CA PRO A 171 5.69 0.64 -8.02
C PRO A 171 5.30 -0.79 -7.61
N CYS A 172 6.31 -1.63 -7.35
CA CYS A 172 6.03 -2.86 -6.63
C CYS A 172 5.40 -2.52 -5.30
N ALA A 173 4.25 -3.14 -5.02
CA ALA A 173 3.76 -3.21 -3.67
C ALA A 173 4.86 -3.83 -2.80
N PRO A 174 5.21 -3.22 -1.65
CA PRO A 174 6.14 -3.82 -0.71
C PRO A 174 5.61 -5.16 -0.19
#